data_AF-A0A0F9HU81-F1
#
_entry.id   AF-A0A0F9HU81-F1
#
_cell.length_a   1.000
_cell.length_b   1.000
_cell.length_c   1.000
_cell.angle_alpha   90.00
_cell.angle_beta   90.00
_cell.angle_gamma   90.00
#
_symmetry.space_group_name_H-M   'P 1'
#
loop_
_entity.id
_entity.type
_entity.pdbx_description
1 polymer ?
#
loop_
_entity_poly.entity_id
_entity_poly.type
_entity_poly.pdbx_seq_one_letter_code
_entity_poly.pdbx_strand_id
1 'polypeptide(L)' 'NAADQECGRWLNNRAENSHQPFRRREGAMQRFRDMKTLQKFAAAHASIHNHFNQDRHLNRRDAFKQNRAAALAEWRQLAA' A
#
# COMPACT_ATOMS: atom_id res chain seq x y z
N ASN A 1 16.94 -24.79 -28.35
CA ASN A 1 15.57 -24.75 -27.82
C ASN A 1 15.20 -23.31 -27.53
N ALA A 2 15.03 -22.56 -28.61
CA ALA A 2 14.29 -21.31 -28.61
C ALA A 2 12.79 -21.67 -28.73
N ALA A 3 11.94 -20.74 -28.28
CA ALA A 3 10.47 -20.77 -28.27
C ALA A 3 9.82 -21.15 -26.93
N ASP A 4 8.97 -20.23 -26.49
CA ASP A 4 7.79 -20.43 -25.64
C ASP A 4 7.93 -20.42 -24.12
N GLN A 5 8.53 -19.35 -23.59
CA GLN A 5 8.02 -18.79 -22.32
C GLN A 5 7.75 -17.30 -22.48
N GLU A 6 6.68 -17.00 -23.22
CA GLU A 6 6.01 -15.70 -23.14
C GLU A 6 5.75 -15.38 -21.66
N CYS A 7 6.52 -14.44 -21.13
CA CYS A 7 6.40 -13.94 -19.76
C CYS A 7 5.14 -13.05 -19.61
N GLY A 8 3.97 -13.51 -20.05
CA GLY A 8 2.69 -12.82 -19.88
C GLY A 8 2.15 -12.90 -18.44
N ARG A 9 2.62 -13.86 -17.65
CA ARG A 9 2.07 -14.15 -16.31
C ARG A 9 2.51 -13.15 -15.22
N TRP A 10 3.57 -12.37 -15.44
CA TRP A 10 4.15 -11.48 -14.43
C TRP A 10 4.02 -9.99 -14.75
N LEU A 11 3.54 -9.63 -15.94
CA LEU A 11 3.32 -8.22 -16.32
C LEU A 11 2.13 -7.59 -15.59
N ASN A 12 1.12 -8.39 -15.22
CA ASN A 12 -0.08 -7.89 -14.53
C ASN A 12 0.08 -7.79 -13.00
N ASN A 13 1.14 -8.35 -12.43
CA ASN A 13 1.29 -8.40 -10.97
C ASN A 13 1.50 -7.01 -10.32
N ARG A 14 1.80 -5.95 -11.07
CA ARG A 14 2.07 -4.61 -10.50
C ARG A 14 0.79 -3.82 -10.20
N ALA A 15 -0.13 -3.75 -11.17
CA ALA A 15 -1.44 -3.16 -10.96
C ALA A 15 -2.30 -4.07 -10.05
N GLU A 16 -2.11 -5.37 -10.14
CA GLU A 16 -2.92 -6.32 -9.38
C GLU A 16 -2.47 -6.45 -7.91
N ASN A 17 -1.16 -6.28 -7.61
CA ASN A 17 -0.67 -6.27 -6.23
C ASN A 17 -0.72 -4.90 -5.54
N SER A 18 -0.79 -3.78 -6.28
CA SER A 18 -1.00 -2.46 -5.64
C SER A 18 -2.33 -2.42 -4.87
N HIS A 19 -3.34 -3.15 -5.35
CA HIS A 19 -4.64 -3.30 -4.69
C HIS A 19 -4.69 -4.49 -3.72
N GLN A 20 -3.62 -5.26 -3.53
CA GLN A 20 -3.66 -6.41 -2.62
C GLN A 20 -3.95 -6.03 -1.16
N PRO A 21 -3.38 -4.94 -0.60
CA PRO A 21 -3.75 -4.47 0.74
C PRO A 21 -5.22 -4.02 0.82
N PHE A 22 -5.73 -3.43 -0.27
CA PHE A 22 -7.14 -3.04 -0.41
C PHE A 22 -8.07 -4.26 -0.45
N ARG A 23 -7.76 -5.29 -1.27
CA ARG A 23 -8.51 -6.56 -1.32
C ARG A 23 -8.46 -7.32 0.00
N ARG A 24 -7.29 -7.38 0.66
CA ARG A 24 -7.16 -8.00 1.99
C ARG A 24 -8.00 -7.25 3.03
N ARG A 25 -8.11 -5.92 2.93
CA ARG A 25 -8.95 -5.12 3.82
C ARG A 25 -10.44 -5.19 3.47
N GLU A 26 -10.85 -5.25 2.21
CA GLU A 26 -12.24 -5.57 1.82
C GLU A 26 -12.65 -6.97 2.29
N GLY A 27 -11.74 -7.94 2.23
CA GLY A 27 -11.99 -9.30 2.70
C GLY A 27 -12.00 -9.43 4.22
N ALA A 28 -11.09 -8.74 4.93
CA ALA A 28 -10.95 -8.83 6.38
C ALA A 28 -11.87 -7.87 7.15
N MET A 29 -12.17 -6.69 6.59
CA MET A 29 -13.20 -5.79 7.08
C MET A 29 -14.43 -6.00 6.21
N GLN A 30 -15.33 -6.88 6.66
CA GLN A 30 -16.70 -7.05 6.18
C GLN A 30 -17.16 -5.83 5.37
N ARG A 31 -17.18 -5.96 4.03
CA ARG A 31 -17.79 -5.06 3.02
C ARG A 31 -18.13 -3.65 3.53
N PHE A 32 -17.46 -2.62 2.98
CA PHE A 32 -17.86 -1.23 3.22
C PHE A 32 -19.37 -1.07 3.07
N ARG A 33 -20.01 -0.53 4.10
CA ARG A 33 -21.49 -0.44 4.18
C ARG A 33 -22.07 0.52 3.14
N ASP A 34 -21.24 1.40 2.57
CA ASP A 34 -21.61 2.40 1.55
C ASP A 34 -20.42 2.70 0.62
N MET A 35 -20.70 2.88 -0.68
CA MET A 35 -19.77 3.29 -1.72
C MET A 35 -19.07 4.62 -1.39
N LYS A 36 -19.77 5.55 -0.74
CA LYS A 36 -19.17 6.83 -0.33
C LYS A 36 -18.01 6.65 0.65
N THR A 37 -18.11 5.68 1.56
CA THR A 37 -17.04 5.37 2.52
C THR A 37 -15.86 4.68 1.85
N LEU A 38 -16.13 3.81 0.87
CA LEU A 38 -15.11 3.19 0.03
C LEU A 38 -14.32 4.24 -0.75
N GLN A 39 -15.01 5.18 -1.40
CA GLN A 39 -14.37 6.23 -2.20
C GLN A 39 -13.45 7.12 -1.34
N LYS A 40 -13.93 7.55 -0.17
CA LYS A 40 -13.12 8.33 0.78
C LYS A 40 -11.88 7.56 1.22
N PHE A 41 -12.03 6.28 1.54
CA PHE A 41 -10.92 5.42 1.92
C PHE A 41 -9.93 5.24 0.77
N ALA A 42 -10.40 4.87 -0.41
CA ALA A 42 -9.57 4.62 -1.58
C ALA A 42 -8.76 5.85 -2.00
N ALA A 43 -9.36 7.05 -1.92
CA ALA A 43 -8.70 8.30 -2.27
C ALA A 43 -7.48 8.62 -1.38
N ALA A 44 -7.54 8.29 -0.08
CA ALA A 44 -6.48 8.61 0.87
C ALA A 44 -5.50 7.44 1.13
N HIS A 45 -5.96 6.19 0.97
CA HIS A 45 -5.24 5.00 1.45
C HIS A 45 -3.83 4.86 0.85
N ALA A 46 -3.66 5.07 -0.46
CA ALA A 46 -2.36 4.90 -1.10
C ALA A 46 -1.33 5.93 -0.59
N SER A 47 -1.74 7.19 -0.42
CA SER A 47 -0.89 8.25 0.12
C SER A 47 -0.44 7.92 1.55
N ILE A 48 -1.39 7.54 2.42
CA ILE A 48 -1.11 7.15 3.81
C ILE A 48 -0.18 5.93 3.85
N HIS A 49 -0.47 4.90 3.06
CA HIS A 49 0.33 3.69 3.05
C HIS A 49 1.78 3.94 2.61
N ASN A 50 1.98 4.76 1.59
CA ASN A 50 3.30 5.10 1.08
C ASN A 50 4.08 5.98 2.07
N HIS A 51 3.41 6.92 2.73
CA HIS A 51 4.03 7.80 3.74
C HIS A 51 4.73 7.02 4.87
N PHE A 52 4.07 5.95 5.34
CA PHE A 52 4.59 5.11 6.42
C PHE A 52 5.52 3.99 5.95
N ASN A 53 5.61 3.73 4.65
CA ASN A 53 6.42 2.67 4.03
C ASN A 53 7.28 3.27 2.92
N GLN A 54 8.17 4.20 3.29
CA GLN A 54 9.00 4.98 2.38
C GLN A 54 9.97 4.13 1.55
N ASP A 55 10.32 2.93 2.03
CA ASP A 55 11.30 2.07 1.38
C ASP A 55 10.74 0.70 1.01
N ARG A 56 11.03 0.31 -0.22
CA ARG A 56 10.56 -0.94 -0.83
C ARG A 56 11.54 -2.11 -0.62
N HIS A 57 12.69 -1.84 -0.02
CA HIS A 57 13.81 -2.76 0.16
C HIS A 57 14.09 -3.03 1.64
N LEU A 58 14.91 -4.05 1.91
CA LEU A 58 15.33 -4.40 3.26
C LEU A 58 16.20 -3.28 3.84
N ASN A 59 15.55 -2.39 4.58
CA ASN A 59 16.22 -1.36 5.35
C ASN A 59 16.73 -1.90 6.68
N ARG A 60 17.84 -1.33 7.13
CA ARG A 60 18.29 -1.52 8.50
C ARG A 60 17.17 -1.09 9.46
N ARG A 61 16.94 -1.91 10.49
CA ARG A 61 15.84 -1.71 11.44
C ARG A 61 15.85 -0.31 12.09
N ASP A 62 17.02 0.25 12.33
CA ASP A 62 17.16 1.56 12.96
C ASP A 62 16.70 2.70 12.04
N ALA A 63 17.06 2.64 10.75
CA ALA A 63 16.60 3.59 9.75
C ALA A 63 15.07 3.50 9.57
N PHE A 64 14.52 2.28 9.53
CA PHE A 64 13.06 2.09 9.50
C PHE A 64 12.36 2.73 10.70
N LYS A 65 12.90 2.57 11.92
CA LYS A 65 12.33 3.16 13.14
C LYS A 65 12.38 4.69 13.10
N GLN A 66 13.49 5.27 12.65
CA GLN A 66 13.66 6.72 12.53
C GLN A 66 12.67 7.30 11.52
N ASN A 67 12.61 6.75 10.31
CA ASN A 67 11.68 7.19 9.26
C ASN A 67 10.22 7.06 9.71
N ARG A 68 9.88 5.97 10.41
CA ARG A 68 8.53 5.78 10.93
C ARG A 68 8.17 6.75 12.06
N ALA A 69 9.12 7.12 12.91
CA ALA A 69 8.92 8.13 13.94
C ALA A 69 8.73 9.53 13.34
N ALA A 70 9.52 9.89 12.32
CA ALA A 70 9.38 11.14 11.58
C ALA A 70 8.01 11.22 10.87
N ALA A 71 7.65 10.18 10.12
CA ALA A 71 6.35 10.10 9.44
C ALA A 71 5.17 10.25 10.42
N LEU A 72 5.27 9.67 11.63
CA LEU A 72 4.25 9.81 12.67
C LEU A 72 4.19 11.22 13.26
N ALA A 73 5.32 11.89 13.43
CA ALA A 73 5.37 13.26 13.91
C ALA A 73 4.70 14.22 12.92
N GLU A 74 5.04 14.09 11.64
CA GLU A 74 4.40 14.85 10.54
C GLU A 74 2.89 14.57 10.48
N TRP A 75 2.48 13.31 10.61
CA TRP A 75 1.07 12.95 10.61
C TRP A 75 0.30 13.60 11.77
N ARG A 76 0.90 13.69 12.96
CA ARG A 76 0.31 14.36 14.11
C ARG A 76 0.16 15.86 13.91
N GLN A 77 1.10 16.49 13.20
CA GLN A 77 1.01 17.92 12.87
C GLN A 77 -0.13 18.20 11.89
N LEU A 78 -0.37 17.31 10.92
CA LEU A 78 -1.47 17.44 9.96
C LEU A 78 -2.86 17.15 10.56
N ALA A 79 -2.91 16.39 11.66
CA ALA A 79 -4.15 16.01 12.32
C ALA A 79 -4.57 16.98 13.46
N ALA A 80 -3.70 17.92 13.82
CA ALA A 80 -3.99 18.99 14.78
C ALA A 80 -4.77 20.13 14.12
#